data_AF-A0ABD4TIE8-F1
#
_entry.id   AF-A0ABD4TIE8-F1
#
_cell.length_a   1.000
_cell.length_b   1.000
_cell.length_c   1.000
_cell.angle_alpha   90.00
_cell.angle_beta   90.00
_cell.angle_gamma   90.00
#
_symmetry.space_group_name_H-M   'P 1'
#
loop_
_entity.id
_entity.type
_entity.pdbx_description
1 polymer ?
#
loop_
_entity_poly.entity_id
_entity_poly.type
_entity_poly.pdbx_seq_one_letter_code
_entity_poly.pdbx_strand_id
1 'polypeptide(L)'
;MAPTYRDATINSVEATATVSGSTGGGRDEKGNVYFFPNVSVSIGYWFDNEGIPSSDWNTHFKAQLWINGEMVNKKQDLSAGGPQTYTFFAHKFPAPGTYKVEVRGKNSKSVDVTIKNPPVQEKKAAQ
;
A
#
# COMPACT_ATOMS: atom_id res chain seq x y z
N MET A 1 6.87 -16.77 26.57
CA MET A 1 5.55 -16.08 26.51
C MET A 1 4.88 -16.45 25.20
N ALA A 2 3.56 -16.53 25.15
CA ALA A 2 2.84 -16.75 23.90
C ALA A 2 2.68 -15.42 23.14
N PRO A 3 2.69 -15.42 21.80
CA PRO A 3 2.44 -14.21 21.01
C PRO A 3 1.01 -13.70 21.24
N THR A 4 0.87 -12.38 21.27
CA THR A 4 -0.39 -11.65 21.33
C THR A 4 -0.65 -11.00 19.97
N TYR A 5 -1.84 -11.20 19.41
CA TYR A 5 -2.24 -10.62 18.13
C TYR A 5 -3.41 -9.66 18.32
N ARG A 6 -3.23 -8.40 17.91
CA ARG A 6 -4.28 -7.38 17.99
C ARG A 6 -4.42 -6.64 16.67
N ASP A 7 -5.58 -6.04 16.41
CA ASP A 7 -5.79 -5.25 15.19
C ASP A 7 -5.11 -3.89 15.33
N ALA A 8 -4.43 -3.46 14.27
CA ALA A 8 -3.65 -2.23 14.25
C ALA A 8 -4.56 -0.99 14.19
N THR A 9 -4.22 0.08 14.91
CA THR A 9 -4.83 1.40 14.72
C THR A 9 -4.09 2.12 13.58
N ILE A 10 -4.71 2.21 12.41
CA ILE A 10 -4.15 2.78 11.19
C ILE A 10 -4.26 4.31 11.21
N ASN A 11 -3.13 4.99 11.12
CA ASN A 11 -3.04 6.45 11.15
C ASN A 11 -3.21 7.04 9.74
N SER A 12 -2.51 6.47 8.76
CA SER A 12 -2.53 6.92 7.37
C SER A 12 -2.22 5.78 6.40
N VAL A 13 -2.64 5.97 5.15
CA VAL A 13 -2.38 5.06 4.02
C VAL A 13 -1.94 5.89 2.83
N GLU A 14 -0.98 5.38 2.07
CA GLU A 14 -0.47 5.98 0.85
C GLU A 14 -0.17 4.91 -0.20
N ALA A 15 -0.08 5.32 -1.46
CA ALA A 15 0.28 4.44 -2.57
C ALA A 15 1.48 5.01 -3.32
N THR A 16 2.51 4.20 -3.52
CA THR A 16 3.74 4.58 -4.26
C THR A 16 4.20 3.43 -5.14
N ALA A 17 4.77 3.71 -6.31
CA ALA A 17 5.32 2.66 -7.17
C ALA A 17 6.55 2.02 -6.50
N THR A 18 6.69 0.69 -6.54
CA THR A 18 7.93 0.04 -6.05
C THR A 18 9.08 0.15 -7.04
N VAL A 19 8.81 0.58 -8.28
CA VAL A 19 9.80 0.75 -9.34
C VAL A 19 10.11 2.24 -9.52
N SER A 20 11.38 2.56 -9.74
CA SER A 20 11.83 3.93 -9.98
C SER A 20 11.63 4.34 -11.45
N GLY A 21 11.42 5.63 -11.68
CA GLY A 21 11.28 6.20 -13.02
C GLY A 21 9.89 6.06 -13.65
N SER A 22 9.80 6.36 -14.93
CA SER A 22 8.53 6.40 -15.70
C SER A 22 7.93 5.03 -15.99
N THR A 23 8.59 3.93 -15.63
CA THR A 23 8.12 2.56 -15.87
C THR A 23 7.05 2.12 -14.88
N GLY A 24 6.95 2.80 -13.73
CA GLY A 24 5.97 2.48 -12.70
C GLY A 24 4.65 3.22 -12.80
N GLY A 25 4.63 4.30 -13.59
CA GLY A 25 3.55 5.27 -13.62
C GLY A 25 4.07 6.69 -13.76
N GLY A 26 3.25 7.65 -13.36
CA GLY A 26 3.57 9.07 -13.46
C GLY A 26 2.57 9.95 -12.73
N ARG A 27 2.60 11.24 -13.06
CA ARG A 27 1.58 12.20 -12.64
C ARG A 27 0.83 12.72 -13.84
N ASP A 28 -0.48 12.91 -13.70
CA ASP A 28 -1.26 13.61 -14.72
C ASP A 28 -1.01 15.13 -14.68
N GLU A 29 -1.65 15.86 -15.58
CA GLU A 29 -1.53 17.33 -15.69
C GLU A 29 -1.96 18.07 -14.41
N LYS A 30 -2.77 17.43 -13.56
CA LYS A 30 -3.23 17.96 -12.28
C LYS A 30 -2.33 17.55 -11.11
N GLY A 31 -1.26 16.80 -11.39
CA GLY A 31 -0.34 16.28 -10.38
C GLY A 31 -0.80 15.00 -9.69
N ASN A 32 -1.93 14.40 -10.10
CA ASN A 32 -2.41 13.15 -9.50
C ASN A 32 -1.54 11.98 -9.94
N VAL A 33 -1.11 11.18 -8.98
CA VAL A 33 -0.30 9.98 -9.24
C VAL A 33 -1.17 8.91 -9.91
N TYR A 34 -0.62 8.27 -10.93
CA TYR A 34 -1.16 7.06 -11.52
C TYR A 34 -0.06 6.00 -11.71
N PHE A 35 -0.46 4.74 -11.80
CA PHE A 35 0.44 3.61 -12.03
C PHE A 35 0.06 2.86 -13.32
N PHE A 36 0.91 1.94 -13.76
CA PHE A 36 0.63 1.07 -14.91
C PHE A 36 0.20 -0.34 -14.47
N PRO A 37 -0.57 -1.07 -15.30
CA PRO A 37 -0.98 -2.44 -15.03
C PRO A 37 0.20 -3.36 -14.74
N ASN A 38 0.00 -4.30 -13.81
CA ASN A 38 0.96 -5.32 -13.40
C ASN A 38 2.28 -4.80 -12.81
N VAL A 39 2.41 -3.49 -12.62
CA VAL A 39 3.45 -2.88 -11.79
C VAL A 39 3.11 -3.11 -10.33
N SER A 40 4.13 -3.44 -9.54
CA SER A 40 3.97 -3.54 -8.09
C SER A 40 3.87 -2.13 -7.49
N VAL A 41 2.79 -1.92 -6.74
CA VAL A 41 2.51 -0.69 -5.99
C VAL A 41 2.63 -1.03 -4.51
N SER A 42 3.42 -0.23 -3.80
CA SER A 42 3.47 -0.22 -2.35
C SER A 42 2.26 0.51 -1.82
N ILE A 43 1.40 -0.20 -1.11
CA ILE A 43 0.35 0.36 -0.27
C ILE A 43 0.93 0.52 1.13
N GLY A 44 1.56 1.67 1.36
CA GLY A 44 2.20 2.02 2.62
C GLY A 44 1.18 2.46 3.65
N TYR A 45 1.42 2.13 4.92
CA TYR A 45 0.59 2.57 6.02
C TYR A 45 1.39 2.73 7.31
N TRP A 46 0.99 3.74 8.08
CA TRP A 46 1.45 3.94 9.45
C TRP A 46 0.42 3.41 10.43
N PHE A 47 0.85 2.66 11.43
CA PHE A 47 0.01 2.26 12.55
C PHE A 47 0.59 2.71 13.89
N ASP A 48 -0.30 3.03 14.84
CA ASP A 48 0.06 3.40 16.21
C ASP A 48 0.66 2.20 16.95
N ASN A 49 1.82 2.39 17.57
CA ASN A 49 2.48 1.35 18.35
C ASN A 49 1.80 1.12 19.71
N GLU A 50 0.85 1.97 20.12
CA GLU A 50 0.09 1.85 21.37
C GLU A 50 1.00 1.78 22.61
N GLY A 51 2.17 2.40 22.55
CA GLY A 51 3.20 2.34 23.60
C GLY A 51 4.00 1.04 23.68
N ILE A 52 3.81 0.10 22.75
CA ILE A 52 4.56 -1.15 22.68
C ILE A 52 6.00 -0.87 22.22
N PRO A 53 7.03 -1.21 23.01
CA PRO A 53 8.42 -0.99 22.64
C PRO A 53 8.86 -1.99 21.56
N SER A 54 9.91 -1.65 20.81
CA SER A 54 10.51 -2.55 19.80
C SER A 54 11.18 -3.79 20.38
N SER A 55 11.40 -3.82 21.70
CA SER A 55 11.89 -5.00 22.41
C SER A 55 10.80 -6.03 22.72
N ASP A 56 9.53 -5.73 22.46
CA ASP A 56 8.44 -6.71 22.56
C ASP A 56 8.27 -7.47 21.24
N TRP A 57 8.80 -8.69 21.22
CA TRP A 57 8.71 -9.62 20.09
C TRP A 57 7.46 -10.52 20.12
N ASN A 58 6.59 -10.34 21.13
CA ASN A 58 5.39 -11.15 21.29
C ASN A 58 4.13 -10.42 20.81
N THR A 59 4.12 -9.08 20.79
CA THR A 59 2.93 -8.30 20.39
C THR A 59 2.96 -7.97 18.89
N HIS A 60 2.06 -8.61 18.14
CA HIS A 60 1.89 -8.39 16.71
C HIS A 60 0.62 -7.58 16.40
N PHE A 61 0.77 -6.61 15.49
CA PHE A 61 -0.29 -5.77 14.96
C PHE A 61 -0.77 -6.31 13.61
N LYS A 62 -2.07 -6.60 13.51
CA LYS A 62 -2.72 -7.15 12.32
C LYS A 62 -3.31 -6.02 11.48
N ALA A 63 -3.06 -6.08 10.18
CA ALA A 63 -3.71 -5.25 9.19
C ALA A 63 -4.13 -6.09 7.98
N GLN A 64 -5.17 -5.64 7.29
CA GLN A 64 -5.72 -6.27 6.10
C GLN A 64 -5.74 -5.28 4.94
N LEU A 65 -5.35 -5.74 3.76
CA LEU A 65 -5.47 -4.98 2.52
C LEU A 65 -6.79 -5.36 1.85
N TRP A 66 -7.57 -4.34 1.52
CA TRP A 66 -8.84 -4.48 0.81
C TRP A 66 -8.84 -3.62 -0.46
N ILE A 67 -9.34 -4.17 -1.56
CA ILE A 67 -9.43 -3.51 -2.86
C ILE A 67 -10.88 -3.62 -3.33
N ASN A 68 -11.52 -2.49 -3.59
CA ASN A 68 -12.94 -2.42 -4.00
C ASN A 68 -13.89 -3.22 -3.09
N GLY A 69 -13.60 -3.26 -1.79
CA GLY A 69 -14.42 -3.98 -0.81
C GLY A 69 -14.10 -5.46 -0.66
N GLU A 70 -13.10 -6.01 -1.36
CA GLU A 70 -12.64 -7.39 -1.20
C GLU A 70 -11.29 -7.46 -0.48
N MET A 71 -11.16 -8.39 0.48
CA MET A 71 -9.89 -8.62 1.17
C MET A 71 -8.93 -9.39 0.27
N VAL A 72 -7.80 -8.79 -0.09
CA VAL A 72 -6.81 -9.40 -0.98
C VAL A 72 -5.54 -9.84 -0.25
N ASN A 73 -5.25 -9.28 0.93
CA ASN A 73 -4.06 -9.64 1.70
C ASN A 73 -4.21 -9.32 3.20
N LYS A 74 -3.33 -9.89 4.04
CA LYS A 74 -3.21 -9.59 5.47
C LYS A 74 -1.76 -9.66 5.93
N LYS A 75 -1.40 -8.85 6.92
CA LYS A 75 -0.07 -8.78 7.54
C LYS A 75 -0.15 -8.78 9.06
N GLN A 76 0.98 -9.15 9.65
CA GLN A 76 1.23 -9.13 11.09
C GLN A 76 2.62 -8.55 11.30
N ASP A 77 2.70 -7.35 11.83
CA ASP A 77 3.96 -6.62 11.99
C ASP A 77 4.22 -6.32 13.48
N LEU A 78 5.50 -6.22 13.85
CA LEU A 78 5.93 -5.81 15.19
C LEU A 78 6.07 -4.29 15.26
N SER A 79 6.06 -3.73 16.46
CA SER A 79 6.46 -2.33 16.68
C SER A 79 7.93 -2.13 16.31
N ALA A 80 8.23 -1.17 15.44
CA ALA A 80 9.59 -0.73 15.15
C ALA A 80 10.15 0.25 16.21
N GLY A 81 9.37 0.54 17.26
CA GLY A 81 9.72 1.50 18.32
C GLY A 81 9.23 2.91 18.00
N GLY A 82 9.25 3.78 19.02
CA GLY A 82 8.64 5.11 18.92
C GLY A 82 7.10 5.06 18.90
N PRO A 83 6.43 6.16 18.50
CA PRO A 83 4.98 6.27 18.59
C PRO A 83 4.22 5.50 17.49
N GLN A 84 4.85 5.23 16.34
CA GLN A 84 4.19 4.56 15.22
C GLN A 84 5.19 3.80 14.35
N THR A 85 4.69 2.80 13.63
CA THR A 85 5.48 1.97 12.71
C THR A 85 4.94 2.10 11.29
N TYR A 86 5.85 2.19 10.33
CA TYR A 86 5.53 2.14 8.90
C TYR A 86 5.82 0.76 8.33
N THR A 87 4.90 0.28 7.50
CA THR A 87 5.08 -0.92 6.68
C THR A 87 4.19 -0.79 5.44
N PHE A 88 4.23 -1.78 4.55
CA PHE A 88 3.46 -1.70 3.30
C PHE A 88 3.03 -3.08 2.78
N PHE A 89 1.95 -3.12 2.02
CA PHE A 89 1.63 -4.26 1.15
C PHE A 89 2.15 -4.00 -0.25
N ALA A 90 2.77 -4.99 -0.88
CA ALA A 90 3.02 -4.94 -2.32
C ALA A 90 1.82 -5.54 -3.04
N HIS A 91 1.22 -4.79 -3.97
CA HIS A 91 0.08 -5.26 -4.76
C HIS A 91 0.22 -4.88 -6.24
N LYS A 92 -0.22 -5.76 -7.13
CA LYS A 92 -0.24 -5.53 -8.57
C LYS A 92 -1.67 -5.42 -9.05
N PHE A 93 -1.99 -4.34 -9.74
CA PHE A 93 -3.31 -4.13 -10.33
C PHE A 93 -3.30 -4.60 -11.78
N PRO A 94 -4.12 -5.59 -12.18
CA PRO A 94 -4.00 -6.22 -13.49
C PRO A 94 -4.60 -5.40 -14.63
N ALA A 95 -5.53 -4.49 -14.34
CA ALA A 95 -6.28 -3.75 -15.33
C ALA A 95 -6.20 -2.23 -15.07
N PRO A 96 -6.37 -1.40 -16.11
CA PRO A 96 -6.58 0.03 -15.93
C PRO A 96 -7.91 0.30 -15.21
N GLY A 97 -7.95 1.37 -14.43
CA GLY A 97 -9.11 1.78 -13.64
C GLY A 97 -8.72 2.48 -12.36
N THR A 98 -9.71 3.03 -11.66
CA THR A 98 -9.53 3.59 -10.32
C THR A 98 -9.99 2.55 -9.30
N TYR A 99 -9.12 2.23 -8.36
CA TYR A 99 -9.34 1.25 -7.31
C TYR A 99 -9.44 1.96 -5.97
N LYS A 100 -10.50 1.65 -5.22
CA LYS A 100 -10.59 2.06 -3.81
C LYS A 100 -9.77 1.09 -2.99
N VAL A 101 -8.65 1.56 -2.47
CA VAL A 101 -7.74 0.77 -1.64
C VAL A 101 -7.94 1.13 -0.19
N GLU A 102 -8.09 0.13 0.68
CA GLU A 102 -8.24 0.32 2.11
C GLU A 102 -7.26 -0.56 2.87
N VAL A 103 -6.66 0.00 3.91
CA VAL A 103 -5.99 -0.77 4.96
C VAL A 103 -6.89 -0.77 6.18
N ARG A 104 -7.27 -1.97 6.64
CA ARG A 104 -8.20 -2.18 7.74
C ARG A 104 -7.51 -2.88 8.91
N GLY A 105 -7.68 -2.33 10.10
CA GLY A 105 -7.33 -2.93 11.38
C GLY A 105 -8.45 -2.64 12.37
N LYS A 106 -8.14 -1.99 13.51
CA LYS A 106 -9.14 -1.49 14.47
C LYS A 106 -10.02 -0.40 13.85
N ASN A 107 -9.44 0.38 12.94
CA ASN A 107 -10.10 1.36 12.10
C ASN A 107 -9.69 1.13 10.63
N SER A 108 -10.28 1.90 9.71
CA SER A 108 -9.99 1.82 8.27
C SER A 108 -9.51 3.16 7.74
N LYS A 109 -8.52 3.11 6.84
CA LYS A 109 -8.05 4.26 6.05
C LYS A 109 -8.01 3.87 4.58
N SER A 110 -8.33 4.83 3.71
CA SER A 110 -8.47 4.58 2.28
C SER A 110 -7.68 5.56 1.43
N VAL A 111 -7.25 5.09 0.26
CA VAL A 111 -6.67 5.90 -0.81
C VAL A 111 -7.21 5.41 -2.15
N ASP A 112 -7.46 6.32 -3.07
CA ASP A 112 -7.80 5.96 -4.45
C ASP A 112 -6.52 5.74 -5.27
N VAL A 113 -6.42 4.58 -5.89
CA VAL A 113 -5.27 4.21 -6.74
C VAL A 113 -5.72 4.18 -8.19
N THR A 114 -5.13 5.05 -9.01
CA THR A 114 -5.43 5.13 -10.44
C THR A 114 -4.42 4.34 -11.25
N ILE A 115 -4.92 3.41 -12.07
CA ILE A 115 -4.13 2.63 -13.03
C ILE A 115 -4.50 3.08 -14.44
N LYS A 116 -3.50 3.48 -15.23
CA LYS A 116 -3.69 3.90 -16.63
C LYS A 116 -2.94 2.95 -17.56
N ASN A 117 -3.39 2.84 -18.81
CA ASN A 117 -2.57 2.13 -19.79
C ASN A 117 -1.24 2.87 -19.99
N PRO A 118 -0.13 2.13 -20.18
CA PRO A 118 1.11 2.76 -20.61
C PRO A 118 0.86 3.47 -21.95
N PRO A 119 1.54 4.60 -22.21
CA PRO A 119 1.47 5.24 -23.51
C PRO A 119 1.86 4.21 -24.57
N VAL A 120 1.05 4.11 -25.62
CA VAL A 120 1.41 3.29 -26.78
C VAL A 120 2.67 3.92 -27.34
N GLN A 121 3.82 3.25 -27.18
CA GLN A 121 4.99 3.58 -27.97
C GLN A 121 4.60 3.23 -29.41
N GLU A 122 4.16 4.22 -30.18
CA GLU A 122 4.20 4.12 -31.64
C GLU A 122 5.65 3.75 -31.96
N LYS A 123 5.88 2.50 -32.34
CA LYS A 123 7.13 2.11 -32.96
C LYS A 123 7.26 3.05 -34.15
N LYS A 124 8.11 4.08 -34.05
CA LYS A 124 8.62 4.78 -35.22
C LYS A 124 9.15 3.68 -36.12
N ALA A 125 8.41 3.37 -37.18
CA ALA A 125 8.93 2.58 -38.27
C ALA A 125 10.18 3.33 -38.73
N ALA A 126 11.34 2.69 -38.57
CA ALA A 126 12.58 3.20 -39.12
C ALA A 126 12.35 3.35 -40.63
N GLN A 127 12.42 4.60 -41.12
CA GLN A 127 12.67 4.89 -42.53
C GLN A 127 14.18 4.97 -42.74
#